data_AF-A0A660L7Z1-F1
#
_entry.id   AF-A0A660L7Z1-F1
#
_cell.length_a   1.000
_cell.length_b   1.000
_cell.length_c   1.000
_cell.angle_alpha   90.00
_cell.angle_beta   90.00
_cell.angle_gamma   90.00
#
_symmetry.space_group_name_H-M   'P 1'
#
loop_
_entity.id
_entity.type
_entity.pdbx_description
1 polymer ?
#
loop_
_entity_poly.entity_id
_entity_poly.type
_entity_poly.pdbx_seq_one_letter_code
_entity_poly.pdbx_strand_id
1 'polypeptide(L)'
;MAEPARDAAGVLFAYEAGNHLHRYGGRVFEDGRYELFSGEPDWEAFEPFTADQVDEIAAAVDEARGLPAEIHGTGTPPPDVARATFTLRDKEVLVDQYPRASPPELEAILELIARLRKKAPVASTWTVWTGTDTVTLDVPCDMGDVPVLADLRDALFMPSPSAAAPRLQDPPAGTPLVRIEFANGETHTVAADEDEPGRADAVKAALSATDWAKLPPRLC
;
A
#
# COMPACT_ATOMS: atom_id res chain seq x y z
N MET A 1 -36.37 6.01 -9.16
CA MET A 1 -36.00 7.44 -9.14
C MET A 1 -34.74 7.53 -8.29
N ALA A 2 -33.59 7.76 -8.91
CA ALA A 2 -32.32 7.92 -8.19
C ALA A 2 -32.21 9.37 -7.71
N GLU A 3 -31.87 9.57 -6.45
CA GLU A 3 -31.57 10.89 -5.88
C GLU A 3 -30.40 11.55 -6.62
N PRO A 4 -30.50 12.83 -7.00
CA PRO A 4 -29.36 13.60 -7.49
C PRO A 4 -28.55 14.19 -6.33
N ALA A 5 -27.22 14.12 -6.46
CA ALA A 5 -26.20 14.97 -5.83
C ALA A 5 -26.26 15.21 -4.31
N ARG A 6 -25.42 14.51 -3.53
CA ARG A 6 -25.07 14.93 -2.17
C ARG A 6 -23.62 15.35 -1.91
N ASP A 7 -22.63 15.06 -2.77
CA ASP A 7 -21.22 15.35 -2.43
C ASP A 7 -20.35 15.91 -3.58
N ALA A 8 -20.91 16.65 -4.55
CA ALA A 8 -20.09 17.30 -5.58
C ALA A 8 -19.40 18.60 -5.11
N ALA A 9 -19.79 19.14 -3.95
CA ALA A 9 -19.20 20.36 -3.43
C ALA A 9 -17.80 20.08 -2.87
N GLY A 10 -16.78 20.60 -3.55
CA GLY A 10 -15.39 20.52 -3.09
C GLY A 10 -14.67 19.22 -3.41
N VAL A 11 -15.13 18.41 -4.37
CA VAL A 11 -14.28 17.33 -4.91
C VAL A 11 -13.17 17.97 -5.74
N LEU A 12 -11.93 17.65 -5.39
CA LEU A 12 -10.74 18.07 -6.15
C LEU A 12 -10.45 17.06 -7.26
N PHE A 13 -10.42 15.78 -6.90
CA PHE A 13 -10.18 14.67 -7.81
C PHE A 13 -11.02 13.48 -7.37
N ALA A 14 -11.68 12.80 -8.29
CA ALA A 14 -12.25 11.48 -8.02
C ALA A 14 -12.05 10.57 -9.21
N TYR A 15 -12.02 9.26 -8.95
CA TYR A 15 -12.15 8.26 -10.00
C TYR A 15 -12.99 7.09 -9.52
N GLU A 16 -13.80 6.56 -10.42
CA GLU A 16 -14.50 5.30 -10.27
C GLU A 16 -14.18 4.43 -11.47
N ALA A 17 -13.54 3.29 -11.23
CA ALA A 17 -13.10 2.37 -12.26
C ALA A 17 -13.63 0.97 -11.99
N GLY A 18 -13.94 0.24 -13.07
CA GLY A 18 -14.37 -1.14 -12.94
C GLY A 18 -15.24 -1.64 -14.08
N ASN A 19 -15.77 -2.83 -13.87
CA ASN A 19 -16.79 -3.47 -14.69
C ASN A 19 -17.91 -4.01 -13.80
N HIS A 20 -18.76 -4.88 -14.33
CA HIS A 20 -19.87 -5.46 -13.59
C HIS A 20 -19.43 -6.49 -12.51
N LEU A 21 -18.15 -6.89 -12.48
CA LEU A 21 -17.59 -7.85 -11.52
C LEU A 21 -16.82 -7.17 -10.39
N HIS A 22 -16.08 -6.11 -10.71
CA HIS A 22 -15.23 -5.39 -9.77
C HIS A 22 -15.36 -3.89 -10.00
N ARG A 23 -15.58 -3.14 -8.92
CA ARG A 23 -15.57 -1.68 -8.92
C ARG A 23 -14.66 -1.18 -7.80
N TYR A 24 -13.89 -0.15 -8.08
CA TYR A 24 -13.03 0.52 -7.14
C TYR A 24 -12.97 2.01 -7.47
N GLY A 25 -12.58 2.82 -6.51
CA GLY A 25 -12.48 4.26 -6.72
C GLY A 25 -11.76 4.97 -5.59
N GLY A 26 -11.42 6.22 -5.83
CA GLY A 26 -10.79 7.10 -4.86
C GLY A 26 -11.28 8.53 -5.07
N ARG A 27 -11.46 9.29 -3.99
CA ARG A 27 -11.81 10.72 -4.07
C ARG A 27 -11.03 11.54 -3.04
N VAL A 28 -10.52 12.67 -3.52
CA VAL A 28 -9.82 13.71 -2.77
C VAL A 28 -10.66 14.98 -2.83
N PHE A 29 -10.86 15.61 -1.68
CA PHE A 29 -11.61 16.86 -1.56
C PHE A 29 -10.67 18.05 -1.37
N GLU A 30 -11.17 19.26 -1.65
CA GLU A 30 -10.46 20.53 -1.47
C GLU A 30 -10.11 20.82 0.00
N ASP A 31 -10.82 20.20 0.95
CA ASP A 31 -10.53 20.27 2.39
C ASP A 31 -9.50 19.21 2.86
N GLY A 32 -8.95 18.42 1.92
CA GLY A 32 -7.97 17.37 2.19
C GLY A 32 -8.57 16.03 2.58
N ARG A 33 -9.90 15.90 2.73
CA ARG A 33 -10.52 14.58 2.95
C ARG A 33 -10.15 13.63 1.81
N TYR A 34 -9.91 12.38 2.17
CA TYR A 34 -9.55 11.32 1.24
C TYR A 34 -10.34 10.06 1.55
N GLU A 35 -10.93 9.48 0.53
CA GLU A 35 -11.77 8.31 0.66
C GLU A 35 -11.51 7.31 -0.48
N LEU A 36 -11.62 6.02 -0.18
CA LEU A 36 -11.49 4.91 -1.13
C LEU A 36 -12.75 4.05 -1.14
N PHE A 37 -12.98 3.41 -2.28
CA PHE A 37 -14.08 2.48 -2.49
C PHE A 37 -13.53 1.18 -3.12
N SER A 38 -13.92 0.02 -2.60
CA SER A 38 -13.51 -1.30 -3.12
C SER A 38 -14.66 -2.32 -3.12
N GLY A 39 -15.79 -1.98 -3.74
CA GLY A 39 -16.85 -2.95 -4.03
C GLY A 39 -17.89 -3.19 -2.93
N GLU A 40 -17.77 -2.53 -1.77
CA GLU A 40 -18.78 -2.46 -0.70
C GLU A 40 -19.53 -1.11 -0.75
N PRO A 41 -20.78 -0.99 -0.26
CA PRO A 41 -21.64 0.15 -0.59
C PRO A 41 -21.14 1.53 -0.14
N ASP A 42 -20.18 1.59 0.78
CA ASP A 42 -19.72 2.82 1.42
C ASP A 42 -18.28 3.18 1.04
N TRP A 43 -18.00 4.48 1.03
CA TRP A 43 -16.64 5.02 0.90
C TRP A 43 -15.94 4.97 2.26
N GLU A 44 -14.74 4.41 2.30
CA GLU A 44 -13.89 4.36 3.49
C GLU A 44 -13.02 5.62 3.58
N ALA A 45 -13.08 6.32 4.71
CA ALA A 45 -12.30 7.52 4.94
C ALA A 45 -10.91 7.21 5.51
N PHE A 46 -9.90 7.90 5.01
CA PHE A 46 -8.50 7.78 5.42
C PHE A 46 -7.98 9.07 6.05
N GLU A 47 -6.76 9.02 6.61
CA GLU A 47 -6.06 10.22 7.08
C GLU A 47 -6.07 11.31 5.98
N PRO A 48 -6.52 12.54 6.30
CA PRO A 48 -6.62 13.60 5.31
C PRO A 48 -5.24 14.06 4.85
N PHE A 49 -5.19 14.60 3.63
CA PHE A 49 -4.02 15.30 3.11
C PHE A 49 -3.80 16.63 3.85
N THR A 50 -2.54 17.04 3.99
CA THR A 50 -2.21 18.38 4.47
C THR A 50 -2.53 19.43 3.41
N ALA A 51 -2.62 20.72 3.80
CA ALA A 51 -2.86 21.80 2.85
C ALA A 51 -1.83 21.83 1.70
N ASP A 52 -0.54 21.67 2.01
CA ASP A 52 0.52 21.63 1.01
C ASP A 52 0.35 20.45 0.02
N GLN A 53 -0.12 19.29 0.51
CA GLN A 53 -0.40 18.12 -0.33
C GLN A 53 -1.62 18.33 -1.21
N VAL A 54 -2.66 19.00 -0.68
CA VAL A 54 -3.85 19.39 -1.46
C VAL A 54 -3.47 20.34 -2.58
N ASP A 55 -2.61 21.33 -2.32
CA ASP A 55 -2.14 22.28 -3.33
C ASP A 55 -1.34 21.58 -4.45
N GLU A 56 -0.52 20.59 -4.11
CA GLU A 56 0.22 19.78 -5.09
C GLU A 56 -0.71 18.94 -5.97
N ILE A 57 -1.71 18.28 -5.36
CA ILE A 57 -2.74 17.52 -6.10
C ILE A 57 -3.56 18.47 -6.98
N ALA A 58 -3.91 19.65 -6.48
CA ALA A 58 -4.69 20.64 -7.21
C ALA A 58 -3.99 21.12 -8.47
N ALA A 59 -2.68 21.36 -8.40
CA ALA A 59 -1.88 21.73 -9.57
C ALA A 59 -1.91 20.64 -10.65
N ALA A 60 -1.72 19.36 -10.27
CA ALA A 60 -1.78 18.24 -11.21
C ALA A 60 -3.18 18.06 -11.82
N VAL A 61 -4.24 18.26 -11.03
CA VAL A 61 -5.62 18.26 -11.52
C VAL A 61 -5.84 19.38 -12.54
N ASP A 62 -5.39 20.60 -12.24
CA ASP A 62 -5.56 21.75 -13.13
C ASP A 62 -4.81 21.58 -14.47
N GLU A 63 -3.66 20.90 -14.48
CA GLU A 63 -2.98 20.49 -15.71
C GLU A 63 -3.79 19.47 -16.52
N ALA A 64 -4.36 18.46 -15.86
CA ALA A 64 -5.16 17.42 -16.51
C ALA A 64 -6.53 17.92 -17.04
N ARG A 65 -7.00 19.09 -16.62
CA ARG A 65 -8.27 19.68 -17.12
C ARG A 65 -8.27 19.95 -18.62
N GLY A 66 -7.11 19.94 -19.29
CA GLY A 66 -7.00 20.04 -20.75
C GLY A 66 -7.49 18.80 -21.53
N LEU A 67 -7.65 17.64 -20.87
CA LEU A 67 -8.04 16.38 -21.52
C LEU A 67 -9.42 16.43 -22.19
N PRO A 68 -9.70 15.62 -23.22
CA PRO A 68 -11.06 15.50 -23.76
C PRO A 68 -12.00 14.87 -22.72
N ALA A 69 -13.32 15.11 -22.87
CA ALA A 69 -14.34 14.54 -21.97
C ALA A 69 -14.49 13.01 -22.12
N GLU A 70 -14.13 12.46 -23.28
CA GLU A 70 -14.16 11.03 -23.56
C GLU A 70 -12.84 10.61 -24.22
N ILE A 71 -12.25 9.52 -23.71
CA ILE A 71 -11.02 8.91 -24.19
C ILE A 71 -11.35 7.45 -24.52
N HIS A 72 -11.22 7.11 -25.80
CA HIS A 72 -11.48 5.76 -26.26
C HIS A 72 -10.17 5.02 -26.53
N GLY A 73 -10.07 3.79 -26.02
CA GLY A 73 -9.03 2.86 -26.44
C GLY A 73 -9.13 2.47 -27.91
N THR A 74 -8.06 1.90 -28.45
CA THR A 74 -8.03 1.43 -29.84
C THR A 74 -8.70 0.06 -30.00
N GLY A 75 -9.47 -0.11 -31.07
CA GLY A 75 -10.08 -1.40 -31.44
C GLY A 75 -11.39 -1.69 -30.70
N THR A 76 -11.98 -2.87 -30.97
CA THR A 76 -13.23 -3.29 -30.31
C THR A 76 -12.93 -3.76 -28.89
N PRO A 77 -13.49 -3.12 -27.85
CA PRO A 77 -13.28 -3.54 -26.48
C PRO A 77 -13.89 -4.93 -26.20
N PRO A 78 -13.23 -5.79 -25.40
CA PRO A 78 -13.87 -6.97 -24.84
C PRO A 78 -15.14 -6.63 -24.04
N PRO A 79 -16.12 -7.55 -23.92
CA PRO A 79 -17.40 -7.28 -23.22
C PRO A 79 -17.23 -6.80 -21.78
N ASP A 80 -16.17 -7.27 -21.10
CA ASP A 80 -15.95 -7.04 -19.68
C ASP A 80 -14.82 -6.03 -19.42
N VAL A 81 -14.44 -5.26 -20.44
CA VAL A 81 -13.40 -4.25 -20.27
C VAL A 81 -13.85 -3.21 -19.25
N ALA A 82 -12.95 -2.86 -18.33
CA ALA A 82 -13.26 -1.84 -17.35
C ALA A 82 -13.38 -0.46 -18.01
N ARG A 83 -14.28 0.34 -17.47
CA ARG A 83 -14.40 1.77 -17.74
C ARG A 83 -14.01 2.53 -16.48
N ALA A 84 -13.50 3.73 -16.67
CA ALA A 84 -13.24 4.64 -15.57
C ALA A 84 -13.87 6.00 -15.84
N THR A 85 -14.52 6.56 -14.83
CA THR A 85 -14.95 7.96 -14.80
C THR A 85 -14.03 8.70 -13.86
N PHE A 86 -13.42 9.77 -14.35
CA PHE A 86 -12.60 10.68 -13.56
C PHE A 86 -13.30 12.02 -13.42
N THR A 87 -13.36 12.55 -12.19
CA THR A 87 -13.83 13.89 -11.89
C THR A 87 -12.63 14.75 -11.55
N LEU A 88 -12.38 15.80 -12.34
CA LEU A 88 -11.34 16.80 -12.19
C LEU A 88 -12.01 18.13 -11.81
N ARG A 89 -12.18 18.38 -10.51
CA ARG A 89 -13.03 19.46 -9.98
C ARG A 89 -14.46 19.44 -10.54
N ASP A 90 -14.71 20.30 -11.53
CA ASP A 90 -15.99 20.54 -12.18
C ASP A 90 -16.14 19.80 -13.53
N LYS A 91 -15.13 19.04 -13.93
CA LYS A 91 -15.07 18.35 -15.22
C LYS A 91 -15.05 16.83 -15.06
N GLU A 92 -15.83 16.13 -15.87
CA GLU A 92 -15.77 14.68 -15.97
C GLU A 92 -14.99 14.25 -17.23
N VAL A 93 -14.18 13.20 -17.09
CA VAL A 93 -13.44 12.53 -18.16
C VAL A 93 -13.74 11.04 -18.09
N LEU A 94 -14.30 10.49 -19.16
CA LEU A 94 -14.60 9.08 -19.30
C LEU A 94 -13.46 8.40 -20.06
N VAL A 95 -12.92 7.31 -19.50
CA VAL A 95 -11.88 6.49 -20.12
C VAL A 95 -12.44 5.09 -20.37
N ASP A 96 -12.66 4.77 -21.64
CA ASP A 96 -12.95 3.40 -22.07
C ASP A 96 -11.68 2.57 -22.08
N GLN A 97 -11.79 1.27 -21.78
CA GLN A 97 -10.64 0.35 -21.74
C GLN A 97 -9.58 0.73 -20.70
N TYR A 98 -10.01 1.22 -19.54
CA TYR A 98 -9.13 1.49 -18.40
C TYR A 98 -8.52 0.18 -17.85
N PRO A 99 -7.25 0.15 -17.42
CA PRO A 99 -6.27 1.25 -17.41
C PRO A 99 -5.50 1.44 -18.72
N ARG A 100 -5.69 0.56 -19.72
CA ARG A 100 -4.86 0.53 -20.94
C ARG A 100 -4.92 1.83 -21.75
N ALA A 101 -6.08 2.49 -21.80
CA ALA A 101 -6.26 3.75 -22.54
C ALA A 101 -6.09 5.00 -21.67
N SER A 102 -5.67 4.86 -20.42
CA SER A 102 -5.54 5.99 -19.51
C SER A 102 -4.45 6.95 -20.00
N PRO A 103 -4.74 8.25 -20.12
CA PRO A 103 -3.75 9.25 -20.50
C PRO A 103 -2.72 9.44 -19.37
N PRO A 104 -1.46 9.76 -19.70
CA PRO A 104 -0.39 9.94 -18.70
C PRO A 104 -0.72 10.94 -17.59
N GLU A 105 -1.52 11.96 -17.88
CA GLU A 105 -1.93 13.00 -16.94
C GLU A 105 -2.82 12.45 -15.80
N LEU A 106 -3.71 11.49 -16.11
CA LEU A 106 -4.55 10.85 -15.08
C LEU A 106 -3.73 9.88 -14.22
N GLU A 107 -2.82 9.12 -14.84
CA GLU A 107 -1.90 8.24 -14.12
C GLU A 107 -0.96 9.03 -13.20
N ALA A 108 -0.46 10.19 -13.65
CA ALA A 108 0.39 11.06 -12.84
C ALA A 108 -0.32 11.55 -11.57
N ILE A 109 -1.63 11.84 -11.63
CA ILE A 109 -2.41 12.20 -10.43
C ILE A 109 -2.54 11.00 -9.48
N LEU A 110 -2.82 9.80 -9.99
CA LEU A 110 -2.91 8.58 -9.17
C LEU A 110 -1.57 8.25 -8.50
N GLU A 111 -0.47 8.32 -9.24
CA GLU A 111 0.89 8.13 -8.73
C GLU A 111 1.26 9.20 -7.69
N LEU A 112 0.89 10.45 -7.93
CA LEU A 112 1.07 11.55 -6.97
C LEU A 112 0.34 11.26 -5.66
N ILE A 113 -0.94 10.91 -5.72
CA ILE A 113 -1.75 10.55 -4.55
C ILE A 113 -1.08 9.38 -3.81
N ALA A 114 -0.69 8.31 -4.50
CA ALA A 114 -0.01 7.16 -3.90
C ALA A 114 1.31 7.55 -3.22
N ARG A 115 2.12 8.40 -3.86
CA ARG A 115 3.37 8.92 -3.31
C ARG A 115 3.15 9.77 -2.07
N LEU A 116 2.17 10.67 -2.08
CA LEU A 116 1.86 11.55 -0.94
C LEU A 116 1.27 10.77 0.24
N ARG A 117 0.60 9.65 -0.03
CA ARG A 117 0.12 8.71 1.00
C ARG A 117 1.21 7.81 1.55
N LYS A 118 2.36 7.66 0.86
CA LYS A 118 3.47 6.85 1.37
C LYS A 118 3.96 7.50 2.66
N LYS A 119 3.67 6.85 3.80
CA LYS A 119 4.18 7.30 5.10
C LYS A 119 5.71 7.36 5.02
N ALA A 120 6.30 8.40 5.61
CA ALA A 120 7.74 8.50 5.69
C ALA A 120 8.27 7.22 6.36
N PRO A 121 9.34 6.60 5.81
CA PRO A 121 9.88 5.40 6.39
C PRO A 121 10.31 5.66 7.82
N VAL A 122 9.84 4.81 8.73
CA VAL A 122 10.25 4.87 10.13
C VAL A 122 11.48 3.99 10.25
N ALA A 123 12.63 4.61 10.56
CA ALA A 123 13.87 3.88 10.84
C ALA A 123 13.60 2.81 11.91
N SER A 124 14.22 1.64 11.77
CA SER A 124 14.02 0.52 12.66
C SER A 124 15.31 -0.24 12.95
N THR A 125 15.36 -0.89 14.11
CA THR A 125 16.43 -1.82 14.48
C THR A 125 15.81 -3.21 14.62
N TRP A 126 16.40 -4.18 13.92
CA TRP A 126 15.91 -5.55 13.85
C TRP A 126 16.87 -6.46 14.59
N THR A 127 16.38 -7.16 15.61
CA THR A 127 17.11 -8.23 16.28
C THR A 127 16.52 -9.56 15.85
N VAL A 128 17.30 -10.41 15.19
CA VAL A 128 16.83 -11.68 14.60
C VAL A 128 17.61 -12.86 15.13
N TRP A 129 16.90 -13.96 15.40
CA TRP A 129 17.48 -15.24 15.79
C TRP A 129 17.99 -15.99 14.56
N THR A 130 19.24 -16.42 14.62
CA THR A 130 19.93 -17.12 13.52
C THR A 130 19.91 -18.64 13.64
N GLY A 131 19.28 -19.17 14.68
CA GLY A 131 19.35 -20.60 15.05
C GLY A 131 20.42 -20.92 16.08
N THR A 132 21.42 -20.03 16.25
CA THR A 132 22.51 -20.21 17.24
C THR A 132 22.80 -18.96 18.05
N ASP A 133 22.62 -17.77 17.48
CA ASP A 133 22.81 -16.48 18.14
C ASP A 133 21.79 -15.44 17.64
N THR A 134 21.74 -14.28 18.28
CA THR A 134 20.97 -13.12 17.81
C THR A 134 21.88 -12.14 17.08
N VAL A 135 21.42 -11.60 15.95
CA VAL A 135 22.11 -10.50 15.26
C VAL A 135 21.21 -9.28 15.19
N THR A 136 21.83 -8.10 15.24
CA THR A 136 21.14 -6.81 15.21
C THR A 136 21.48 -6.08 13.92
N LEU A 137 20.46 -5.57 13.23
CA LEU A 137 20.54 -4.87 11.96
C LEU A 137 19.85 -3.51 12.07
N ASP A 138 20.55 -2.45 11.72
CA ASP A 138 19.96 -1.12 11.59
C ASP A 138 19.39 -0.93 10.17
N VAL A 139 18.13 -0.48 10.11
CA VAL A 139 17.36 -0.27 8.87
C VAL A 139 16.81 1.16 8.88
N PRO A 140 17.60 2.17 8.47
CA PRO A 140 17.20 3.58 8.53
C PRO A 140 16.27 4.02 7.37
N CYS A 141 16.06 3.18 6.36
CA CYS A 141 15.13 3.42 5.26
C CYS A 141 13.83 2.61 5.41
N ASP A 142 12.98 2.67 4.38
CA ASP A 142 11.76 1.88 4.32
C ASP A 142 12.13 0.38 4.29
N MET A 143 11.67 -0.37 5.29
CA MET A 143 11.81 -1.83 5.28
C MET A 143 11.16 -2.47 4.05
N GLY A 144 10.16 -1.81 3.45
CA GLY A 144 9.54 -2.16 2.19
C GLY A 144 10.52 -2.23 1.02
N ASP A 145 11.56 -1.38 1.06
CA ASP A 145 12.53 -1.20 -0.01
C ASP A 145 13.82 -2.03 0.21
N VAL A 146 13.89 -2.86 1.26
CA VAL A 146 15.06 -3.70 1.58
C VAL A 146 14.79 -5.16 1.16
N PRO A 147 15.32 -5.64 0.00
CA PRO A 147 14.90 -6.92 -0.56
C PRO A 147 15.19 -8.13 0.33
N VAL A 148 16.28 -8.09 1.09
CA VAL A 148 16.66 -9.19 2.02
C VAL A 148 15.68 -9.33 3.20
N LEU A 149 14.89 -8.30 3.50
CA LEU A 149 13.86 -8.34 4.54
C LEU A 149 12.49 -8.78 4.01
N ALA A 150 12.29 -8.93 2.69
CA ALA A 150 10.97 -9.14 2.10
C ALA A 150 10.24 -10.36 2.70
N ASP A 151 10.89 -11.54 2.71
CA ASP A 151 10.27 -12.77 3.22
C ASP A 151 9.96 -12.69 4.73
N LEU A 152 10.83 -12.03 5.51
CA LEU A 152 10.64 -11.88 6.96
C LEU A 152 9.55 -10.86 7.27
N ARG A 153 9.50 -9.75 6.53
CA ARG A 153 8.43 -8.74 6.61
C ARG A 153 7.08 -9.38 6.28
N ASP A 154 7.01 -10.14 5.20
CA ASP A 154 5.77 -10.80 4.78
C ASP A 154 5.33 -11.84 5.82
N ALA A 155 6.26 -12.61 6.39
CA ALA A 155 5.96 -13.51 7.51
C ALA A 155 5.44 -12.79 8.76
N LEU A 156 5.88 -11.54 9.00
CA LEU A 156 5.48 -10.77 10.18
C LEU A 156 4.14 -10.08 10.06
N PHE A 157 3.81 -9.55 8.88
CA PHE A 157 2.63 -8.71 8.67
C PHE A 157 1.57 -9.33 7.76
N MET A 158 1.92 -10.38 7.01
CA MET A 158 1.04 -11.11 6.10
C MET A 158 1.28 -12.64 6.20
N PRO A 159 1.20 -13.23 7.40
CA PRO A 159 1.54 -14.64 7.59
C PRO A 159 0.62 -15.55 6.76
N SER A 160 1.24 -16.39 5.92
CA SER A 160 0.50 -17.44 5.21
C SER A 160 0.20 -18.59 6.18
N PRO A 161 -1.07 -19.03 6.30
CA PRO A 161 -1.45 -20.13 7.20
C PRO A 161 -0.90 -21.50 6.74
N SER A 162 -0.29 -21.59 5.56
CA SER A 162 0.25 -22.82 5.00
C SER A 162 1.79 -22.90 5.05
N ALA A 163 2.46 -22.10 5.88
CA ALA A 163 3.90 -22.15 6.01
C ALA A 163 4.35 -23.55 6.46
N ALA A 164 5.28 -24.15 5.72
CA ALA A 164 5.83 -25.45 6.08
C ALA A 164 6.67 -25.33 7.36
N ALA A 165 6.49 -26.26 8.31
CA ALA A 165 7.22 -26.28 9.58
C ALA A 165 8.75 -26.33 9.32
N PRO A 166 9.48 -25.24 9.62
CA PRO A 166 10.90 -25.12 9.31
C PRO A 166 11.78 -25.81 10.37
N ARG A 167 13.06 -26.03 10.03
CA ARG A 167 14.04 -26.70 10.89
C ARG A 167 14.86 -25.74 11.79
N LEU A 168 14.48 -24.47 11.88
CA LEU A 168 15.18 -23.53 12.75
C LEU A 168 15.00 -23.97 14.20
N GLN A 169 16.10 -24.07 14.94
CA GLN A 169 16.02 -24.40 16.36
C GLN A 169 15.39 -23.24 17.12
N ASP A 170 14.56 -23.58 18.11
CA ASP A 170 13.98 -22.57 18.98
C ASP A 170 15.07 -21.86 19.78
N PRO A 171 14.95 -20.53 19.96
CA PRO A 171 15.86 -19.77 20.80
C PRO A 171 15.69 -20.16 22.27
N PRO A 172 16.66 -19.82 23.14
CA PRO A 172 16.51 -19.98 24.59
C PRO A 172 15.28 -19.26 25.12
N ALA A 173 14.71 -19.76 26.23
CA ALA A 173 13.56 -19.15 26.87
C ALA A 173 13.79 -17.64 27.14
N GLY A 174 12.81 -16.81 26.75
CA GLY A 174 12.87 -15.35 26.85
C GLY A 174 13.60 -14.64 25.71
N THR A 175 14.14 -15.37 24.73
CA THR A 175 14.73 -14.79 23.52
C THR A 175 13.71 -14.87 22.38
N PRO A 176 13.35 -13.75 21.73
CA PRO A 176 12.41 -13.77 20.61
C PRO A 176 13.06 -14.29 19.33
N LEU A 177 12.24 -14.79 18.39
CA LEU A 177 12.69 -15.11 17.03
C LEU A 177 13.07 -13.84 16.28
N VAL A 178 12.26 -12.80 16.44
CA VAL A 178 12.53 -11.48 15.89
C VAL A 178 11.93 -10.41 16.79
N ARG A 179 12.66 -9.30 16.92
CA ARG A 179 12.20 -8.06 17.54
C ARG A 179 12.54 -6.90 16.63
N ILE A 180 11.56 -6.06 16.35
CA ILE A 180 11.71 -4.81 15.60
C ILE A 180 11.41 -3.66 16.53
N GLU A 181 12.35 -2.73 16.65
CA GLU A 181 12.19 -1.47 17.37
C GLU A 181 12.17 -0.34 16.36
N PHE A 182 11.02 0.34 16.23
CA PHE A 182 10.87 1.49 15.34
C PHE A 182 11.24 2.78 16.08
N ALA A 183 11.80 3.75 15.35
CA ALA A 183 12.22 5.04 15.90
C ALA A 183 11.07 5.88 16.46
N ASN A 184 9.82 5.56 16.09
CA ASN A 184 8.60 6.15 16.67
C ASN A 184 8.22 5.55 18.04
N GLY A 185 8.99 4.56 18.55
CA GLY A 185 8.76 3.88 19.82
C GLY A 185 7.90 2.61 19.71
N GLU A 186 7.35 2.30 18.53
CA GLU A 186 6.62 1.06 18.29
C GLU A 186 7.58 -0.14 18.33
N THR A 187 7.12 -1.25 18.92
CA THR A 187 7.92 -2.48 18.99
C THR A 187 7.06 -3.66 18.57
N HIS A 188 7.59 -4.49 17.66
CA HIS A 188 7.01 -5.77 17.28
C HIS A 188 7.93 -6.89 17.73
N THR A 189 7.39 -7.90 18.41
CA THR A 189 8.15 -9.04 18.90
C THR A 189 7.41 -10.31 18.54
N VAL A 190 8.09 -11.27 17.93
CA VAL A 190 7.56 -12.63 17.73
C VAL A 190 8.36 -13.61 18.56
N ALA A 191 7.66 -14.31 19.45
CA ALA A 191 8.24 -15.36 20.29
C ALA A 191 8.16 -16.73 19.58
N ALA A 192 8.98 -17.69 20.01
CA ALA A 192 8.99 -19.02 19.41
C ALA A 192 7.76 -19.86 19.76
N ASP A 193 7.12 -19.53 20.88
CA ASP A 193 5.92 -20.11 21.48
C ASP A 193 4.69 -19.21 21.32
N GLU A 194 4.69 -18.31 20.34
CA GLU A 194 3.56 -17.42 20.08
C GLU A 194 2.27 -18.18 19.78
N ASP A 195 1.17 -17.77 20.42
CA ASP A 195 -0.15 -18.41 20.32
C ASP A 195 -0.82 -18.21 18.94
N GLU A 196 -0.33 -17.26 18.14
CA GLU A 196 -0.88 -16.97 16.80
C GLU A 196 -0.53 -18.10 15.81
N PRO A 197 -1.52 -18.85 15.32
CA PRO A 197 -1.27 -20.06 14.55
C PRO A 197 -0.56 -19.74 13.22
N GLY A 198 0.61 -20.33 13.02
CA GLY A 198 1.37 -20.27 11.77
C GLY A 198 2.31 -19.07 11.60
N ARG A 199 2.21 -18.04 12.45
CA ARG A 199 3.08 -16.85 12.37
C ARG A 199 4.51 -17.16 12.80
N ALA A 200 4.70 -17.83 13.94
CA ALA A 200 6.04 -18.25 14.39
C ALA A 200 6.71 -19.20 13.38
N ASP A 201 5.95 -20.10 12.75
CA ASP A 201 6.47 -21.01 11.72
C ASP A 201 6.85 -20.27 10.43
N ALA A 202 6.03 -19.31 9.98
CA ALA A 202 6.37 -18.46 8.85
C ALA A 202 7.65 -17.64 9.12
N VAL A 203 7.80 -17.09 10.32
CA VAL A 203 9.00 -16.36 10.74
C VAL A 203 10.22 -17.27 10.78
N LYS A 204 10.12 -18.46 11.39
CA LYS A 204 11.23 -19.44 11.40
C LYS A 204 11.62 -19.87 9.97
N ALA A 205 10.66 -19.94 9.04
CA ALA A 205 10.93 -20.29 7.65
C ALA A 205 11.68 -19.17 6.92
N ALA A 206 11.24 -17.92 7.08
CA ALA A 206 11.93 -16.75 6.55
C ALA A 206 13.34 -16.60 7.15
N LEU A 207 13.49 -16.82 8.46
CA LEU A 207 14.78 -16.79 9.13
C LEU A 207 15.73 -17.88 8.61
N SER A 208 15.22 -19.06 8.27
CA SER A 208 16.02 -20.17 7.71
C SER A 208 16.49 -19.93 6.26
N ALA A 209 15.83 -19.03 5.52
CA ALA A 209 16.12 -18.79 4.11
C ALA A 209 17.32 -17.86 3.89
N THR A 210 17.74 -17.12 4.91
CA THR A 210 18.77 -16.08 4.83
C THR A 210 19.87 -16.31 5.85
N ASP A 211 21.12 -16.08 5.47
CA ASP A 211 22.27 -16.13 6.38
C ASP A 211 22.47 -14.75 7.04
N TRP A 212 21.64 -14.47 8.04
CA TRP A 212 21.56 -13.17 8.72
C TRP A 212 22.88 -12.73 9.33
N ALA A 213 23.72 -13.68 9.80
CA ALA A 213 25.02 -13.39 10.37
C ALA A 213 26.05 -12.86 9.36
N LYS A 214 25.78 -13.02 8.06
CA LYS A 214 26.63 -12.49 6.97
C LYS A 214 26.17 -11.15 6.42
N LEU A 215 25.02 -10.65 6.85
CA LEU A 215 24.53 -9.36 6.40
C LEU A 215 25.34 -8.22 7.04
N PRO A 216 25.52 -7.08 6.34
CA PRO A 216 26.10 -5.92 6.98
C PRO A 216 25.19 -5.46 8.13
N PRO A 217 25.75 -4.95 9.23
CA PRO A 217 24.97 -4.53 10.41
C PRO A 217 24.03 -3.35 10.13
N ARG A 218 24.17 -2.72 8.97
CA ARG A 218 23.34 -1.62 8.49
C ARG A 218 22.89 -1.93 7.07
N LEU A 219 21.57 -1.99 6.88
CA LEU A 219 20.93 -2.23 5.59
C LEU A 219 20.38 -0.88 5.13
N CYS A 220 21.05 -0.23 4.17
CA CYS A 220 20.91 1.20 3.81
C CYS A 220 21.31 2.18 4.95
#